data_AF-A0A4U3LEQ9-F1
#
_entry.id   AF-A0A4U3LEQ9-F1
#
_cell.length_a   1.000
_cell.length_b   1.000
_cell.length_c   1.000
_cell.angle_alpha   90.00
_cell.angle_beta   90.00
_cell.angle_gamma   90.00
#
_symmetry.space_group_name_H-M   'P 1'
#
loop_
_entity.id
_entity.type
_entity.pdbx_description
1 polymer ?
#
loop_
_entity_poly.entity_id
_entity_poly.type
_entity_poly.pdbx_seq_one_letter_code
_entity_poly.pdbx_strand_id
1 'polypeptide(L)'
;MRRSIATLLIPAVGLTLVAQTIFLLNGWNVMPAKVLELVLLLGGATLLAGGRSEGRRLFAGLVRWRIGIGVLLIVVAALPLLTVVVAVVTGSLQSVDGGWVQVVMTYLLFLVFGAITANLWEETVWAGFVQTRLMARHGLLIGSLLTAVPFFIIHLPLAFETNGWAGTSWSDALATWGILLVSAPFFRYLIGMVLIDTGGSLLAAGLLHASFNASGALPVLSGGWQYVPAMILLTVAVAVLRRRHRRSTAQATEVTARAV
;
A
#
# COMPACT_ATOMS: atom_id res chain seq x y z
N MET A 1 17.93 -14.59 7.64
CA MET A 1 17.14 -13.71 6.74
C MET A 1 15.86 -14.37 6.15
N ARG A 2 15.82 -15.65 5.73
CA ARG A 2 14.53 -16.34 5.38
C ARG A 2 13.72 -16.66 6.66
N ARG A 3 14.42 -17.15 7.68
CA ARG A 3 13.85 -17.43 9.02
C ARG A 3 13.17 -16.20 9.62
N SER A 4 13.79 -15.02 9.59
CA SER A 4 13.23 -13.80 10.20
C SER A 4 11.92 -13.31 9.59
N ILE A 5 11.69 -13.49 8.27
CA ILE A 5 10.41 -13.11 7.66
C ILE A 5 9.31 -14.07 8.11
N ALA A 6 9.55 -15.38 8.04
CA ALA A 6 8.57 -16.38 8.49
C ALA A 6 8.30 -16.30 10.00
N THR A 7 9.36 -16.11 10.81
CA THR A 7 9.27 -15.89 12.27
C THR A 7 8.47 -14.65 12.63
N LEU A 8 8.46 -13.61 11.79
CA LEU A 8 7.58 -12.46 11.95
C LEU A 8 6.15 -12.79 11.53
N LEU A 9 5.99 -13.20 10.27
CA LEU A 9 4.68 -13.22 9.61
C LEU A 9 3.77 -14.33 10.12
N ILE A 10 4.29 -15.53 10.40
CA ILE A 10 3.44 -16.64 10.88
C ILE A 10 2.70 -16.26 12.17
N PRO A 11 3.39 -15.85 13.26
CA PRO A 11 2.68 -15.48 14.48
C PRO A 11 1.89 -14.17 14.33
N ALA A 12 2.44 -13.14 13.67
CA ALA A 12 1.73 -11.87 13.54
C ALA A 12 0.43 -12.01 12.73
N VAL A 13 0.49 -12.65 11.56
CA VAL A 13 -0.70 -12.90 10.73
C VAL A 13 -1.69 -13.81 11.45
N GLY A 14 -1.21 -14.91 12.05
CA GLY A 14 -2.08 -15.86 12.77
C GLY A 14 -2.84 -15.20 13.93
N LEU A 15 -2.13 -14.45 14.78
CA LEU A 15 -2.74 -13.76 15.93
C LEU A 15 -3.66 -12.62 15.49
N THR A 16 -3.29 -11.87 14.46
CA THR A 16 -4.14 -10.82 13.89
C THR A 16 -5.45 -11.40 13.37
N LEU A 17 -5.39 -12.48 12.58
CA LEU A 17 -6.59 -13.11 12.04
C LEU A 17 -7.51 -13.64 13.14
N VAL A 18 -6.95 -14.28 14.16
CA VAL A 18 -7.72 -14.76 15.32
C VAL A 18 -8.37 -13.58 16.05
N ALA A 19 -7.61 -12.54 16.37
CA ALA A 19 -8.12 -11.38 17.09
C ALA A 19 -9.24 -10.67 16.31
N GLN A 20 -9.02 -10.33 15.05
CA GLN A 20 -10.04 -9.64 14.24
C GLN A 20 -11.29 -10.52 14.05
N THR A 21 -11.12 -11.83 13.83
CA THR A 21 -12.26 -12.76 13.69
C THR A 21 -13.08 -12.82 14.98
N ILE A 22 -12.45 -12.89 16.15
CA ILE A 22 -13.16 -12.87 17.44
C ILE A 22 -13.97 -11.58 17.57
N PHE A 23 -13.38 -10.42 17.28
CA PHE A 23 -14.09 -9.15 17.35
C PHE A 23 -15.29 -9.10 16.41
N LEU A 24 -15.10 -9.53 15.15
CA LEU A 24 -16.15 -9.56 14.14
C LEU A 24 -17.31 -10.51 14.49
N LEU A 25 -16.99 -11.71 15.02
CA LEU A 25 -18.01 -12.69 15.43
C LEU A 25 -18.84 -12.21 16.63
N ASN A 26 -18.27 -11.37 17.49
CA ASN A 26 -18.96 -10.80 18.65
C ASN A 26 -19.62 -9.45 18.34
N GLY A 27 -19.54 -8.94 17.11
CA GLY A 27 -20.07 -7.63 16.72
C GLY A 27 -19.37 -6.46 17.42
N TRP A 28 -18.12 -6.65 17.87
CA TRP A 28 -17.34 -5.62 18.52
C TRP A 28 -16.63 -4.73 17.49
N ASN A 29 -16.33 -3.50 17.88
CA ASN A 29 -15.50 -2.60 17.07
C ASN A 29 -14.11 -3.24 16.84
N VAL A 30 -13.74 -3.51 15.59
CA VAL A 30 -12.50 -4.22 15.22
C VAL A 30 -11.22 -3.40 15.45
N MET A 31 -11.33 -2.10 15.74
CA MET A 31 -10.18 -1.20 15.89
C MET A 31 -9.13 -1.68 16.90
N PRO A 32 -9.46 -2.19 18.11
CA PRO A 32 -8.46 -2.73 19.03
C PRO A 32 -7.67 -3.90 18.44
N ALA A 33 -8.32 -4.74 17.63
CA ALA A 33 -7.64 -5.85 16.94
C ALA A 33 -6.70 -5.35 15.81
N LYS A 34 -7.05 -4.26 15.10
CA LYS A 34 -6.15 -3.59 14.14
C LYS A 34 -4.96 -2.91 14.83
N VAL A 35 -5.15 -2.32 16.00
CA VAL A 35 -4.04 -1.80 16.81
C VAL A 35 -3.12 -2.93 17.26
N LEU A 36 -3.68 -4.06 17.70
CA LEU A 36 -2.90 -5.25 18.04
C LEU A 36 -2.08 -5.76 16.84
N GLU A 37 -2.68 -5.80 15.63
CA GLU A 37 -1.96 -6.13 14.40
C GLU A 37 -0.72 -5.24 14.21
N LEU A 38 -0.88 -3.92 14.28
CA LEU A 38 0.23 -2.97 14.14
C LEU A 38 1.31 -3.21 15.20
N VAL A 39 0.93 -3.46 16.45
CA VAL A 39 1.86 -3.74 17.54
C VAL A 39 2.63 -5.04 17.29
N LEU A 40 1.95 -6.11 16.88
CA LEU A 40 2.57 -7.40 16.59
C LEU A 40 3.54 -7.30 15.42
N LEU A 41 3.13 -6.65 14.32
CA LEU A 41 3.94 -6.46 13.13
C LEU A 41 5.15 -5.57 13.42
N LEU A 42 4.94 -4.38 13.98
CA LEU A 42 5.99 -3.39 14.21
C LEU A 42 6.95 -3.84 15.32
N GLY A 43 6.41 -4.35 16.42
CA GLY A 43 7.19 -4.90 17.52
C GLY A 43 8.01 -6.10 17.08
N GLY A 44 7.38 -7.05 16.38
CA GLY A 44 8.07 -8.23 15.83
C GLY A 44 9.17 -7.85 14.84
N ALA A 45 8.90 -6.94 13.91
CA ALA A 45 9.91 -6.47 12.94
C ALA A 45 11.09 -5.77 13.64
N THR A 46 10.81 -4.99 14.68
CA THR A 46 11.84 -4.29 15.47
C THR A 46 12.73 -5.29 16.22
N LEU A 47 12.15 -6.29 16.88
CA LEU A 47 12.89 -7.35 17.58
C LEU A 47 13.74 -8.18 16.60
N LEU A 48 13.20 -8.49 15.43
CA LEU A 48 13.85 -9.31 14.41
C LEU A 48 14.78 -8.52 13.48
N ALA A 49 14.90 -7.20 13.66
CA ALA A 49 15.78 -6.35 12.85
C ALA A 49 17.27 -6.68 13.06
N GLY A 50 17.64 -7.27 14.20
CA GLY A 50 19.03 -7.63 14.51
C GLY A 50 19.74 -6.65 15.45
N GLY A 51 18.98 -5.93 16.29
CA GLY A 51 19.51 -5.05 17.33
C GLY A 51 19.22 -3.56 17.11
N ARG A 52 19.73 -2.70 18.01
CA ARG A 52 19.42 -1.26 18.06
C ARG A 52 19.78 -0.50 16.78
N SER A 53 20.96 -0.76 16.20
CA SER A 53 21.43 -0.08 14.98
C SER A 53 20.54 -0.41 13.77
N GLU A 54 20.23 -1.69 13.61
CA GLU A 54 19.38 -2.21 12.55
C GLU A 54 17.93 -1.72 12.69
N GLY A 55 17.41 -1.71 13.92
CA GLY A 55 16.12 -1.10 14.24
C GLY A 55 16.09 0.38 13.87
N ARG A 56 17.10 1.18 14.24
CA ARG A 56 17.20 2.59 13.83
C ARG A 56 17.22 2.75 12.31
N ARG A 57 17.89 1.84 11.58
CA ARG A 57 17.90 1.87 10.12
C ARG A 57 16.53 1.60 9.51
N LEU A 58 15.72 0.73 10.12
CA LEU A 58 14.34 0.50 9.72
C LEU A 58 13.52 1.80 9.80
N PHE A 59 13.55 2.48 10.94
CA PHE A 59 12.80 3.73 11.13
C PHE A 59 13.41 4.93 10.40
N ALA A 60 14.69 4.92 10.07
CA ALA A 60 15.34 6.00 9.30
C ALA A 60 14.69 6.21 7.92
N GLY A 61 13.99 5.21 7.38
CA GLY A 61 13.22 5.36 6.15
C GLY A 61 12.03 6.31 6.28
N LEU A 62 11.46 6.52 7.48
CA LEU A 62 10.34 7.42 7.74
C LEU A 62 10.70 8.90 7.63
N VAL A 63 11.99 9.23 7.80
CA VAL A 63 12.49 10.61 7.72
C VAL A 63 13.27 10.86 6.42
N ARG A 64 13.27 9.90 5.49
CA ARG A 64 14.00 10.01 4.22
C ARG A 64 13.19 10.84 3.22
N TRP A 65 13.40 12.17 3.26
CA TRP A 65 12.70 13.17 2.44
C TRP A 65 13.26 13.34 1.01
N ARG A 66 14.25 12.56 0.58
CA ARG A 66 14.82 12.65 -0.79
C ARG A 66 13.83 12.09 -1.84
N ILE A 67 12.72 12.79 -2.01
CA ILE A 67 11.59 12.47 -2.88
C ILE A 67 11.56 13.56 -3.96
N GLY A 68 11.88 13.20 -5.20
CA GLY A 68 11.77 14.12 -6.33
C GLY A 68 10.30 14.49 -6.59
N ILE A 69 10.07 15.68 -7.16
CA ILE A 69 8.71 16.19 -7.41
C ILE A 69 7.83 15.21 -8.20
N GLY A 70 8.39 14.52 -9.19
CA GLY A 70 7.66 13.51 -9.97
C GLY A 70 7.16 12.34 -9.11
N VAL A 71 7.97 11.88 -8.15
CA VAL A 71 7.56 10.83 -7.21
C VAL A 71 6.54 11.37 -6.22
N LEU A 72 6.69 12.62 -5.75
CA LEU A 72 5.71 13.25 -4.88
C LEU A 72 4.33 13.32 -5.54
N LEU A 73 4.27 13.71 -6.81
CA LEU A 73 3.03 13.71 -7.60
C LEU A 73 2.44 12.30 -7.73
N ILE A 74 3.26 11.27 -7.94
CA ILE A 74 2.80 9.88 -7.99
C ILE A 74 2.18 9.46 -6.65
N VAL A 75 2.86 9.72 -5.53
CA VAL A 75 2.43 9.19 -4.22
C VAL A 75 1.34 10.01 -3.55
N VAL A 76 1.10 11.26 -3.94
CA VAL A 76 0.09 12.14 -3.33
C VAL A 76 -1.07 12.49 -4.27
N ALA A 77 -0.87 12.58 -5.59
CA ALA A 77 -1.88 13.15 -6.49
C ALA A 77 -2.35 12.21 -7.59
N ALA A 78 -1.50 11.32 -8.09
CA ALA A 78 -1.85 10.50 -9.26
C ALA A 78 -3.04 9.58 -9.01
N LEU A 79 -3.13 8.94 -7.84
CA LEU A 79 -4.23 8.04 -7.51
C LEU A 79 -5.60 8.71 -7.37
N PRO A 80 -5.78 9.78 -6.57
CA PRO A 80 -7.09 10.40 -6.45
C PRO A 80 -7.56 10.97 -7.80
N LEU A 81 -6.64 11.54 -8.60
CA LEU A 81 -6.95 12.05 -9.93
C LEU A 81 -7.38 10.92 -10.88
N LEU A 82 -6.63 9.83 -10.95
CA LEU A 82 -7.01 8.67 -11.78
C LEU A 82 -8.31 8.02 -11.30
N THR A 83 -8.57 8.03 -10.00
CA THR A 83 -9.82 7.51 -9.41
C THR A 83 -11.02 8.32 -9.88
N VAL A 84 -10.91 9.66 -9.87
CA VAL A 84 -11.93 10.56 -10.43
C VAL A 84 -12.08 10.35 -11.93
N VAL A 85 -10.98 10.20 -12.68
CA VAL A 85 -11.04 9.92 -14.14
C VAL A 85 -11.77 8.62 -14.42
N VAL A 86 -11.48 7.54 -13.68
CA VAL A 86 -12.22 6.28 -13.80
C VAL A 86 -13.70 6.53 -13.53
N ALA A 87 -14.04 7.23 -12.45
CA ALA A 87 -15.43 7.51 -12.11
C ALA A 87 -16.19 8.28 -13.19
N VAL A 88 -15.54 9.24 -13.85
CA VAL A 88 -16.10 9.98 -14.99
C VAL A 88 -16.33 9.04 -16.17
N VAL A 89 -15.32 8.27 -16.56
CA VAL A 89 -15.38 7.37 -17.71
C VAL A 89 -16.43 6.28 -17.54
N THR A 90 -16.64 5.80 -16.31
CA THR A 90 -17.60 4.73 -16.00
C THR A 90 -18.99 5.27 -15.65
N GLY A 91 -19.21 6.59 -15.68
CA GLY A 91 -20.48 7.21 -15.31
C GLY A 91 -20.85 7.03 -13.83
N SER A 92 -19.88 6.74 -12.97
CA SER A 92 -20.09 6.48 -11.55
C SER A 92 -19.71 7.66 -10.64
N LEU A 93 -19.37 8.80 -11.23
CA LEU A 93 -19.15 10.05 -10.50
C LEU A 93 -20.50 10.60 -10.00
N GLN A 94 -20.57 10.95 -8.73
CA GLN A 94 -21.76 11.51 -8.08
C GLN A 94 -21.54 12.98 -7.74
N SER A 95 -22.63 13.75 -7.68
CA SER A 95 -22.62 15.10 -7.11
C SER A 95 -22.56 15.03 -5.59
N VAL A 96 -21.82 15.96 -4.99
CA VAL A 96 -21.76 16.15 -3.53
C VAL A 96 -22.15 17.58 -3.20
N ASP A 97 -22.99 17.77 -2.16
CA ASP A 97 -23.58 19.06 -1.82
C ASP A 97 -22.53 20.14 -1.48
N GLY A 98 -21.43 19.77 -0.83
CA GLY A 98 -20.33 20.71 -0.52
C GLY A 98 -19.31 20.92 -1.65
N GLY A 99 -19.57 20.38 -2.85
CA GLY A 99 -18.75 20.57 -4.04
C GLY A 99 -17.31 20.05 -3.91
N TRP A 100 -16.45 20.46 -4.85
CA TRP A 100 -15.06 19.97 -4.94
C TRP A 100 -14.16 20.36 -3.78
N VAL A 101 -14.47 21.46 -3.07
CA VAL A 101 -13.72 21.84 -1.87
C VAL A 101 -13.87 20.77 -0.79
N GLN A 102 -15.09 20.28 -0.55
CA GLN A 102 -15.32 19.18 0.39
C GLN A 102 -14.53 17.93 -0.04
N VAL A 103 -14.57 17.56 -1.32
CA VAL A 103 -13.85 16.38 -1.85
C VAL A 103 -12.35 16.46 -1.56
N VAL A 104 -11.74 17.60 -1.86
CA VAL A 104 -10.30 17.82 -1.64
C VAL A 104 -9.97 17.80 -0.15
N MET A 105 -10.77 18.46 0.69
CA MET A 105 -10.55 18.48 2.13
C MET A 105 -10.73 17.10 2.76
N THR A 106 -11.73 16.33 2.34
CA THR A 106 -11.91 14.93 2.75
C THR A 106 -10.68 14.11 2.35
N TYR A 107 -10.25 14.20 1.09
CA TYR A 107 -9.05 13.49 0.64
C TYR A 107 -7.82 13.82 1.50
N LEU A 108 -7.53 15.11 1.72
CA LEU A 108 -6.37 15.54 2.50
C LEU A 108 -6.45 15.09 3.97
N LEU A 109 -7.64 15.14 4.56
CA LEU A 109 -7.87 14.66 5.93
C LEU A 109 -7.58 13.16 6.03
N PHE A 110 -8.17 12.34 5.15
CA PHE A 110 -7.93 10.90 5.14
C PHE A 110 -6.48 10.54 4.81
N LEU A 111 -5.84 11.29 3.90
CA LEU A 111 -4.43 11.13 3.56
C LEU A 111 -3.54 11.35 4.79
N VAL A 112 -3.69 12.51 5.45
CA VAL A 112 -2.82 12.87 6.59
C VAL A 112 -3.10 11.97 7.79
N PHE A 113 -4.37 11.80 8.14
CA PHE A 113 -4.76 10.99 9.30
C PHE A 113 -4.37 9.52 9.08
N GLY A 114 -4.70 8.94 7.92
CA GLY A 114 -4.33 7.57 7.57
C GLY A 114 -2.82 7.36 7.55
N ALA A 115 -2.07 8.29 6.96
CA ALA A 115 -0.60 8.22 6.95
C ALA A 115 -0.02 8.13 8.37
N ILE A 116 -0.43 9.04 9.27
CA ILE A 116 0.14 9.15 10.61
C ILE A 116 -0.32 8.01 11.53
N THR A 117 -1.56 7.53 11.38
CA THR A 117 -2.16 6.58 12.32
C THR A 117 -1.93 5.13 11.94
N ALA A 118 -1.78 4.81 10.64
CA ALA A 118 -1.69 3.43 10.17
C ALA A 118 -0.60 3.26 9.10
N ASN A 119 -0.72 3.94 7.96
CA ASN A 119 -0.01 3.54 6.75
C ASN A 119 1.52 3.65 6.85
N LEU A 120 2.06 4.65 7.56
CA LEU A 120 3.51 4.75 7.79
C LEU A 120 4.04 3.58 8.64
N TRP A 121 3.27 3.14 9.64
CA TRP A 121 3.65 2.04 10.52
C TRP A 121 3.56 0.70 9.80
N GLU A 122 2.48 0.50 9.04
CA GLU A 122 2.33 -0.66 8.17
C GLU A 122 3.48 -0.77 7.17
N GLU A 123 3.79 0.30 6.45
CA GLU A 123 4.85 0.26 5.44
C GLU A 123 6.25 0.20 6.06
N THR A 124 6.42 0.60 7.32
CA THR A 124 7.67 0.30 8.04
C THR A 124 7.91 -1.20 8.10
N VAL A 125 6.87 -2.01 8.27
CA VAL A 125 6.98 -3.47 8.30
C VAL A 125 6.91 -4.06 6.90
N TRP A 126 5.87 -3.78 6.14
CA TRP A 126 5.64 -4.38 4.83
C TRP A 126 6.71 -3.97 3.83
N ALA A 127 6.90 -2.68 3.59
CA ALA A 127 7.94 -2.19 2.68
C ALA A 127 9.34 -2.30 3.29
N GLY A 128 9.53 -1.77 4.51
CA GLY A 128 10.84 -1.63 5.15
C GLY A 128 11.45 -2.94 5.62
N PHE A 129 10.65 -3.84 6.18
CA PHE A 129 11.14 -5.11 6.69
C PHE A 129 11.01 -6.26 5.68
N VAL A 130 9.78 -6.57 5.26
CA VAL A 130 9.45 -7.77 4.48
C VAL A 130 9.86 -7.63 3.03
N GLN A 131 9.30 -6.63 2.33
CA GLN A 131 9.41 -6.49 0.89
C GLN A 131 10.82 -6.14 0.45
N THR A 132 11.51 -5.23 1.15
CA THR A 132 12.91 -4.91 0.85
C THR A 132 13.80 -6.16 0.89
N ARG A 133 13.60 -7.05 1.88
CA ARG A 133 14.37 -8.31 2.00
C ARG A 133 14.01 -9.32 0.90
N LEU A 134 12.74 -9.40 0.50
CA LEU A 134 12.31 -10.27 -0.60
C LEU A 134 12.81 -9.75 -1.95
N MET A 135 12.72 -8.44 -2.20
CA MET A 135 13.22 -7.79 -3.41
C MET A 135 14.73 -7.90 -3.55
N ALA A 136 15.49 -7.77 -2.45
CA ALA A 136 16.95 -7.96 -2.47
C ALA A 136 17.36 -9.37 -2.92
N ARG A 137 16.48 -10.37 -2.75
CA ARG A 137 16.76 -11.78 -3.06
C ARG A 137 16.21 -12.25 -4.39
N HIS A 138 15.02 -11.76 -4.74
CA HIS A 138 14.24 -12.26 -5.86
C HIS A 138 14.01 -11.19 -6.94
N GLY A 139 14.55 -9.99 -6.76
CA GLY A 139 14.31 -8.84 -7.62
C GLY A 139 12.95 -8.19 -7.34
N LEU A 140 12.71 -7.06 -8.00
CA LEU A 140 11.52 -6.22 -7.78
C LEU A 140 10.21 -7.00 -7.96
N LEU A 141 10.02 -7.67 -9.10
CA LEU A 141 8.74 -8.31 -9.42
C LEU A 141 8.41 -9.46 -8.45
N ILE A 142 9.28 -10.47 -8.38
CA ILE A 142 9.04 -11.64 -7.55
C ILE A 142 9.02 -11.24 -6.07
N GLY A 143 9.90 -10.32 -5.64
CA GLY A 143 9.90 -9.81 -4.28
C GLY A 143 8.58 -9.15 -3.88
N SER A 144 8.01 -8.30 -4.75
CA SER A 144 6.69 -7.69 -4.52
C SER A 144 5.55 -8.70 -4.51
N LEU A 145 5.56 -9.68 -5.43
CA LEU A 145 4.53 -10.74 -5.47
C LEU A 145 4.56 -11.60 -4.21
N LEU A 146 5.75 -11.96 -3.72
CA LEU A 146 5.91 -12.71 -2.49
C LEU A 146 5.45 -11.93 -1.25
N THR A 147 5.57 -10.60 -1.24
CA THR A 147 5.00 -9.76 -0.18
C THR A 147 3.47 -9.68 -0.27
N ALA A 148 2.92 -9.65 -1.49
CA ALA A 148 1.48 -9.51 -1.70
C ALA A 148 0.68 -10.67 -1.09
N VAL A 149 1.23 -11.89 -1.02
CA VAL A 149 0.55 -13.05 -0.45
C VAL A 149 0.20 -12.88 1.05
N PRO A 150 1.16 -12.71 1.97
CA PRO A 150 0.85 -12.48 3.38
C PRO A 150 0.11 -11.15 3.61
N PHE A 151 0.34 -10.14 2.77
CA PHE A 151 -0.41 -8.89 2.81
C PHE A 151 -1.89 -9.12 2.48
N PHE A 152 -2.22 -9.92 1.47
CA PHE A 152 -3.60 -10.29 1.19
C PHE A 152 -4.24 -11.07 2.34
N ILE A 153 -3.53 -12.07 2.87
CA ILE A 153 -4.05 -12.96 3.92
C ILE A 153 -4.42 -12.18 5.17
N ILE A 154 -3.55 -11.29 5.66
CA ILE A 154 -3.82 -10.55 6.90
C ILE A 154 -5.03 -9.62 6.78
N HIS A 155 -5.36 -9.19 5.56
CA HIS A 155 -6.46 -8.28 5.25
C HIS A 155 -7.80 -8.98 4.98
N LEU A 156 -7.87 -10.32 5.01
CA LEU A 156 -9.13 -11.05 4.81
C LEU A 156 -10.28 -10.56 5.71
N PRO A 157 -10.07 -10.19 6.99
CA PRO A 157 -11.15 -9.69 7.83
C PRO A 157 -11.78 -8.38 7.35
N LEU A 158 -11.10 -7.59 6.50
CA LEU A 158 -11.63 -6.34 5.94
C LEU A 158 -12.99 -6.52 5.25
N ALA A 159 -13.24 -7.71 4.67
CA ALA A 159 -14.51 -8.03 4.03
C ALA A 159 -15.73 -7.82 4.95
N PHE A 160 -15.53 -7.90 6.26
CA PHE A 160 -16.58 -7.81 7.27
C PHE A 160 -16.50 -6.52 8.10
N GLU A 161 -15.56 -5.61 7.82
CA GLU A 161 -15.31 -4.44 8.66
C GLU A 161 -16.51 -3.49 8.70
N THR A 162 -17.16 -3.25 7.55
CA THR A 162 -18.27 -2.29 7.46
C THR A 162 -19.58 -2.81 8.04
N ASN A 163 -19.95 -4.06 7.73
CA ASN A 163 -21.26 -4.60 8.07
C ASN A 163 -21.21 -5.69 9.16
N GLY A 164 -20.03 -6.00 9.69
CA GLY A 164 -19.81 -7.08 10.64
C GLY A 164 -20.00 -8.46 10.02
N TRP A 165 -19.80 -9.51 10.82
CA TRP A 165 -19.93 -10.89 10.35
C TRP A 165 -21.36 -11.22 9.90
N ALA A 166 -22.36 -10.89 10.71
CA ALA A 166 -23.76 -11.23 10.44
C ALA A 166 -24.41 -10.36 9.34
N GLY A 167 -23.88 -9.15 9.09
CA GLY A 167 -24.43 -8.22 8.10
C GLY A 167 -23.75 -8.29 6.73
N THR A 168 -22.73 -9.12 6.56
CA THR A 168 -22.00 -9.25 5.29
C THR A 168 -22.43 -10.53 4.57
N SER A 169 -22.91 -10.40 3.35
CA SER A 169 -23.23 -11.57 2.52
C SER A 169 -21.96 -12.25 2.01
N TRP A 170 -22.04 -13.55 1.69
CA TRP A 170 -20.91 -14.26 1.08
C TRP A 170 -20.50 -13.67 -0.27
N SER A 171 -21.44 -13.13 -1.05
CA SER A 171 -21.14 -12.42 -2.30
C SER A 171 -20.31 -11.16 -2.05
N ASP A 172 -20.64 -10.38 -1.02
CA ASP A 172 -19.90 -9.15 -0.71
C ASP A 172 -18.50 -9.48 -0.18
N ALA A 173 -18.39 -10.52 0.65
CA ALA A 173 -17.10 -10.99 1.14
C ALA A 173 -16.20 -11.50 0.00
N LEU A 174 -16.74 -12.33 -0.89
CA LEU A 174 -16.03 -12.82 -2.07
C LEU A 174 -15.63 -11.69 -3.03
N ALA A 175 -16.49 -10.70 -3.23
CA ALA A 175 -16.18 -9.52 -4.04
C ALA A 175 -15.02 -8.73 -3.42
N THR A 176 -15.06 -8.48 -2.12
CA THR A 176 -13.99 -7.77 -1.40
C THR A 176 -12.67 -8.52 -1.46
N TRP A 177 -12.68 -9.83 -1.24
CA TRP A 177 -11.49 -10.65 -1.36
C TRP A 177 -10.97 -10.73 -2.79
N GLY A 178 -11.85 -10.79 -3.80
CA GLY A 178 -11.45 -10.72 -5.20
C GLY A 178 -10.74 -9.41 -5.53
N ILE A 179 -11.27 -8.29 -5.04
CA ILE A 179 -10.63 -6.96 -5.17
C ILE A 179 -9.26 -6.94 -4.49
N LEU A 180 -9.15 -7.45 -3.25
CA LEU A 180 -7.89 -7.51 -2.52
C LEU A 180 -6.84 -8.39 -3.22
N LEU A 181 -7.27 -9.56 -3.71
CA LEU A 181 -6.41 -10.52 -4.40
C LEU A 181 -5.83 -9.92 -5.69
N VAL A 182 -6.65 -9.18 -6.44
CA VAL A 182 -6.21 -8.51 -7.67
C VAL A 182 -5.37 -7.27 -7.37
N SER A 183 -5.75 -6.45 -6.40
CA SER A 183 -5.07 -5.17 -6.13
C SER A 183 -3.72 -5.33 -5.43
N ALA A 184 -3.58 -6.29 -4.51
CA ALA A 184 -2.38 -6.44 -3.69
C ALA A 184 -1.08 -6.62 -4.52
N PRO A 185 -1.02 -7.46 -5.57
CA PRO A 185 0.15 -7.57 -6.45
C PRO A 185 0.58 -6.24 -7.08
N PHE A 186 -0.36 -5.48 -7.66
CA PHE A 186 -0.06 -4.21 -8.32
C PHE A 186 0.38 -3.16 -7.30
N PHE A 187 -0.34 -3.08 -6.19
CA PHE A 187 -0.02 -2.14 -5.12
C PHE A 187 1.38 -2.38 -4.54
N ARG A 188 1.71 -3.64 -4.22
CA ARG A 188 3.04 -4.01 -3.72
C ARG A 188 4.12 -3.81 -4.77
N TYR A 189 3.81 -4.02 -6.05
CA TYR A 189 4.74 -3.71 -7.14
C TYR A 189 5.02 -2.20 -7.23
N LEU A 190 3.97 -1.36 -7.21
CA LEU A 190 4.10 0.10 -7.25
C LEU A 190 4.91 0.64 -6.05
N ILE A 191 4.63 0.17 -4.84
CA ILE A 191 5.44 0.48 -3.65
C ILE A 191 6.90 0.08 -3.88
N GLY A 192 7.15 -1.10 -4.44
CA GLY A 192 8.52 -1.55 -4.76
C GLY A 192 9.23 -0.63 -5.73
N MET A 193 8.52 -0.06 -6.71
CA MET A 193 9.07 0.94 -7.63
C MET A 193 9.43 2.23 -6.90
N VAL A 194 8.52 2.75 -6.07
CA VAL A 194 8.75 3.94 -5.24
C VAL A 194 9.93 3.75 -4.30
N LEU A 195 10.07 2.59 -3.66
CA LEU A 195 11.21 2.29 -2.81
C LEU A 195 12.52 2.35 -3.58
N ILE A 196 12.60 1.78 -4.79
CA ILE A 196 13.81 1.88 -5.61
C ILE A 196 14.10 3.34 -5.98
N ASP A 197 13.09 4.06 -6.45
CA ASP A 197 13.26 5.40 -7.03
C ASP A 197 13.56 6.47 -5.96
N THR A 198 13.20 6.23 -4.70
CA THR A 198 13.49 7.09 -3.54
C THR A 198 14.66 6.59 -2.69
N GLY A 199 15.33 5.52 -3.13
CA GLY A 199 16.37 4.85 -2.37
C GLY A 199 15.90 4.25 -1.04
N GLY A 200 14.63 3.92 -0.88
CA GLY A 200 14.07 3.27 0.30
C GLY A 200 13.36 4.24 1.26
N SER A 201 12.69 5.27 0.73
CA SER A 201 11.87 6.17 1.56
C SER A 201 10.58 5.47 1.97
N LEU A 202 10.47 5.15 3.26
CA LEU A 202 9.24 4.59 3.85
C LEU A 202 8.18 5.67 4.03
N LEU A 203 8.59 6.94 4.10
CA LEU A 203 7.69 8.07 4.01
C LEU A 203 6.93 8.07 2.68
N ALA A 204 7.64 7.94 1.55
CA ALA A 204 7.00 7.88 0.24
C ALA A 204 6.09 6.65 0.09
N ALA A 205 6.52 5.49 0.60
CA ALA A 205 5.70 4.28 0.59
C ALA A 205 4.42 4.43 1.43
N GLY A 206 4.54 4.97 2.65
CA GLY A 206 3.39 5.21 3.52
C GLY A 206 2.44 6.28 2.99
N LEU A 207 2.96 7.35 2.36
CA LEU A 207 2.13 8.35 1.68
C LEU A 207 1.38 7.76 0.48
N LEU A 208 2.03 6.91 -0.32
CA LEU A 208 1.35 6.21 -1.41
C LEU A 208 0.23 5.31 -0.89
N HIS A 209 0.47 4.60 0.21
CA HIS A 209 -0.55 3.75 0.84
C HIS A 209 -1.71 4.58 1.42
N ALA A 210 -1.42 5.67 2.11
CA ALA A 210 -2.44 6.59 2.59
C ALA A 210 -3.24 7.22 1.44
N SER A 211 -2.58 7.56 0.33
CA SER A 211 -3.24 8.07 -0.88
C SER A 211 -4.17 7.03 -1.51
N PHE A 212 -3.76 5.77 -1.54
CA PHE A 212 -4.61 4.66 -1.99
C PHE A 212 -5.88 4.54 -1.13
N ASN A 213 -5.74 4.51 0.20
CA ASN A 213 -6.87 4.44 1.12
C ASN A 213 -7.79 5.67 1.00
N ALA A 214 -7.22 6.87 0.97
CA ALA A 214 -7.97 8.11 0.85
C ALA A 214 -8.70 8.23 -0.50
N SER A 215 -8.13 7.66 -1.58
CA SER A 215 -8.78 7.63 -2.89
C SER A 215 -10.04 6.76 -2.90
N GLY A 216 -10.04 5.64 -2.16
CA GLY A 216 -11.23 4.80 -2.01
C GLY A 216 -12.34 5.44 -1.16
N ALA A 217 -11.99 6.41 -0.31
CA ALA A 217 -12.91 7.11 0.60
C ALA A 217 -13.47 8.43 0.02
N LEU A 218 -13.24 8.72 -1.26
CA LEU A 218 -13.73 9.96 -1.87
C LEU A 218 -15.27 9.98 -1.91
N PRO A 219 -15.93 11.07 -1.46
CA PRO A 219 -17.39 11.12 -1.34
C PRO A 219 -18.13 11.21 -2.69
N VAL A 220 -17.41 11.46 -3.78
CA VAL A 220 -17.95 11.56 -5.15
C VAL A 220 -18.04 10.22 -5.88
N LEU A 221 -17.72 9.11 -5.21
CA LEU A 221 -17.63 7.79 -5.83
C LEU A 221 -18.88 6.96 -5.52
N SER A 222 -19.58 6.53 -6.56
CA SER A 222 -20.61 5.50 -6.41
C SER A 222 -19.96 4.12 -6.20
N GLY A 223 -20.25 3.48 -5.06
CA GLY A 223 -19.77 2.13 -4.73
C GLY A 223 -18.26 2.00 -4.42
N GLY A 224 -17.48 3.08 -4.54
CA GLY A 224 -16.12 3.17 -4.03
C GLY A 224 -15.09 2.21 -4.62
N TRP A 225 -15.31 1.60 -5.79
CA TRP A 225 -14.42 0.60 -6.41
C TRP A 225 -13.38 1.18 -7.38
N GLN A 226 -13.53 2.45 -7.78
CA GLN A 226 -12.81 3.09 -8.89
C GLN A 226 -11.30 3.22 -8.64
N TYR A 227 -10.88 3.26 -7.37
CA TYR A 227 -9.47 3.35 -6.98
C TYR A 227 -8.67 2.10 -7.37
N VAL A 228 -9.32 0.95 -7.56
CA VAL A 228 -8.68 -0.31 -7.94
C VAL A 228 -8.15 -0.28 -9.37
N PRO A 229 -8.97 -0.05 -10.43
CA PRO A 229 -8.44 0.10 -11.78
C PRO A 229 -7.52 1.32 -11.90
N ALA A 230 -7.76 2.41 -11.16
CA ALA A 230 -6.85 3.56 -11.11
C ALA A 230 -5.44 3.17 -10.63
N MET A 231 -5.36 2.37 -9.56
CA MET A 231 -4.10 1.82 -9.04
C MET A 231 -3.39 0.93 -10.07
N ILE A 232 -4.13 0.06 -10.76
CA ILE A 232 -3.58 -0.81 -11.80
C ILE A 232 -3.02 0.03 -12.96
N LEU A 233 -3.78 1.01 -13.45
CA LEU A 233 -3.34 1.93 -14.50
C LEU A 233 -2.08 2.70 -14.10
N LEU A 234 -2.05 3.24 -12.88
CA LEU A 234 -0.88 3.93 -12.36
C LEU A 234 0.35 3.02 -12.30
N THR A 235 0.16 1.80 -11.79
CA THR A 235 1.22 0.80 -11.70
C THR A 235 1.80 0.47 -13.07
N VAL A 236 0.95 0.22 -14.06
CA VAL A 236 1.37 -0.06 -15.44
C VAL A 236 2.09 1.15 -16.05
N ALA A 237 1.52 2.36 -15.89
CA ALA A 237 2.12 3.59 -16.41
C ALA A 237 3.52 3.83 -15.86
N VAL A 238 3.69 3.73 -14.53
CA VAL A 238 5.00 3.89 -13.87
C VAL A 238 5.98 2.80 -14.33
N ALA A 239 5.54 1.55 -14.46
CA ALA A 239 6.38 0.46 -14.95
C ALA A 239 6.88 0.70 -16.39
N VAL A 240 6.00 1.16 -17.28
CA VAL A 240 6.32 1.50 -18.67
C VAL A 240 7.29 2.68 -18.73
N LEU A 241 7.04 3.75 -17.99
CA LEU A 241 7.92 4.92 -17.94
C LEU A 241 9.33 4.56 -17.45
N ARG A 242 9.42 3.74 -16.39
CA ARG A 242 10.72 3.25 -15.87
C ARG A 242 11.46 2.40 -16.90
N ARG A 243 10.75 1.55 -17.65
CA ARG A 243 11.36 0.74 -18.73
C ARG A 243 11.88 1.62 -19.87
N ARG A 244 11.12 2.65 -20.27
CA ARG A 244 11.54 3.60 -21.31
C ARG A 244 12.76 4.41 -20.90
N HIS A 245 12.77 4.93 -19.67
CA HIS A 245 13.91 5.69 -19.15
C HIS A 245 15.19 4.85 -19.14
N ARG A 246 15.13 3.60 -18.65
CA ARG A 246 16.30 2.69 -18.63
C ARG A 246 16.86 2.40 -20.03
N ARG A 247 15.98 2.23 -21.02
CA ARG A 247 16.40 2.02 -22.42
C ARG A 247 17.09 3.25 -22.99
N SER A 248 16.51 4.44 -22.77
CA SER A 248 17.09 5.71 -23.22
C SER A 248 18.48 5.94 -22.63
N THR A 249 18.67 5.67 -21.33
CA THR A 249 19.98 5.80 -20.69
C THR A 249 21.00 4.80 -21.23
N ALA A 250 20.60 3.56 -21.49
CA ALA A 250 21.50 2.55 -22.05
C ALA A 250 21.96 2.93 -23.47
N GLN A 251 21.03 3.40 -24.31
CA GLN A 251 21.35 3.88 -25.67
C GLN A 251 22.28 5.09 -25.63
N ALA A 252 22.06 6.05 -24.73
CA ALA A 252 22.95 7.20 -24.58
C ALA A 252 24.37 6.78 -24.18
N THR A 253 24.51 5.85 -23.24
CA THR A 253 25.84 5.33 -22.83
C THR A 253 26.54 4.60 -23.97
N GLU A 254 25.82 3.80 -24.77
CA GLU A 254 26.38 3.11 -25.95
C GLU A 254 26.88 4.10 -27.02
N VAL A 255 26.15 5.19 -27.26
CA VAL A 255 26.57 6.24 -28.21
C VAL A 255 27.84 6.94 -27.72
N THR A 256 27.90 7.30 -26.44
CA THR A 256 29.10 7.93 -25.86
C THR A 256 30.31 6.98 -25.90
N ALA A 257 30.11 5.68 -25.62
CA ALA A 257 31.19 4.69 -25.65
C ALA A 257 31.71 4.40 -27.06
N ARG A 258 30.91 4.62 -28.12
CA ARG A 258 31.35 4.48 -29.53
C ARG A 258 32.01 5.75 -30.09
N ALA A 259 31.88 6.87 -29.40
CA ALA A 259 32.46 8.16 -29.81
C ALA A 259 33.87 8.40 -29.23
N VAL A 260 34.39 7.47 -28.42
CA VAL A 260 35.74 7.43 -27.84
C VAL A 260 36.53 6.30 -28.50
#